data_AF-A0A2G9NGP4-F1
#
_entry.id   AF-A0A2G9NGP4-F1
#
_cell.length_a   1.000
_cell.length_b   1.000
_cell.length_c   1.000
_cell.angle_alpha   90.00
_cell.angle_beta   90.00
_cell.angle_gamma   90.00
#
_symmetry.space_group_name_H-M   'P 1'
#
loop_
_entity.id
_entity.type
_entity.pdbx_description
1 polymer ?
#
loop_
_entity_poly.entity_id
_entity_poly.type
_entity_poly.pdbx_seq_one_letter_code
_entity_poly.pdbx_strand_id
1 'polypeptide(L)'
;MKKIEKENKEKIMEMIEKAGSEEYETSWNEKGVPISKKKSEVKKGRKSRAAGGRFELIVRRDLELKGRIVDKWSNNVDLETKQMIIAKRKFNPFSKVMTIGTGFPDFIAIQHVHDEMYSVIGIEVKINGILSKEEREKCAWYLKNKIFSKIWIAKSVKEGNKTNVEYDDFAERYGERFER
;
A
#
# COMPACT_ATOMS: atom_id res chain seq x y z
N MET A 1 -34.69 -24.40 -19.81
CA MET A 1 -33.93 -23.13 -19.79
C MET A 1 -34.19 -22.43 -18.46
N LYS A 2 -33.15 -22.19 -17.63
CA LYS A 2 -33.32 -21.43 -16.38
C LYS A 2 -33.65 -19.98 -16.73
N LYS A 3 -34.81 -19.47 -16.28
CA LYS A 3 -35.19 -18.07 -16.45
C LYS A 3 -34.15 -17.21 -15.72
N ILE A 4 -33.41 -16.41 -16.48
CA ILE A 4 -32.55 -15.36 -15.91
C ILE A 4 -33.50 -14.33 -15.30
N GLU A 5 -33.39 -14.12 -13.99
CA GLU A 5 -34.16 -13.08 -13.29
C GLU A 5 -33.89 -11.70 -13.92
N LYS A 6 -34.93 -10.87 -13.99
CA LYS A 6 -34.91 -9.58 -14.70
C LYS A 6 -33.73 -8.69 -14.27
N GLU A 7 -33.40 -8.68 -12.98
CA GLU A 7 -32.29 -7.91 -12.40
C GLU A 7 -30.91 -8.39 -12.90
N ASN A 8 -30.75 -9.69 -13.15
CA ASN A 8 -29.52 -10.24 -13.73
C ASN A 8 -29.40 -9.86 -15.21
N LYS A 9 -30.52 -9.76 -15.94
CA LYS A 9 -30.53 -9.30 -17.33
C LYS A 9 -30.13 -7.83 -17.44
N GLU A 10 -30.65 -6.97 -16.57
CA GLU A 10 -30.30 -5.54 -16.54
C GLU A 10 -28.81 -5.33 -16.25
N LYS A 11 -28.25 -6.01 -15.25
CA LYS A 11 -26.80 -5.98 -14.94
C LYS A 11 -25.94 -6.45 -16.12
N ILE A 12 -26.36 -7.50 -16.82
CA ILE A 12 -25.65 -8.00 -18.01
C ILE A 12 -25.68 -6.98 -19.14
N MET A 13 -26.82 -6.34 -19.40
CA MET A 13 -26.94 -5.31 -20.43
C MET A 13 -26.08 -4.09 -20.10
N GLU A 14 -26.07 -3.65 -18.84
CA GLU A 14 -25.22 -2.54 -18.39
C GLU A 14 -23.72 -2.86 -18.57
N MET A 15 -23.30 -4.10 -18.30
CA MET A 15 -21.92 -4.54 -18.54
C MET A 15 -21.56 -4.53 -20.03
N ILE A 16 -22.47 -4.97 -20.90
CA ILE A 16 -22.27 -4.97 -22.36
C ILE A 16 -22.17 -3.54 -22.88
N GLU A 17 -23.05 -2.64 -22.42
CA GLU A 17 -23.05 -1.24 -22.80
C GLU A 17 -21.77 -0.53 -22.37
N LYS A 18 -21.32 -0.76 -21.13
CA LYS A 18 -20.02 -0.25 -20.63
C LYS A 18 -18.84 -0.85 -21.39
N ALA A 19 -18.91 -2.12 -21.80
CA ALA A 19 -17.84 -2.75 -22.58
C ALA A 19 -17.71 -2.18 -24.00
N GLY A 20 -18.82 -1.77 -24.61
CA GLY A 20 -18.84 -1.14 -25.94
C GLY A 20 -18.62 0.38 -25.93
N SER A 21 -18.65 1.03 -24.77
CA SER A 21 -18.54 2.47 -24.63
C SER A 21 -17.09 2.98 -24.71
N GLU A 22 -16.88 4.10 -25.40
CA GLU A 22 -15.59 4.79 -25.43
C GLU A 22 -15.17 5.38 -24.07
N GLU A 23 -16.07 5.52 -23.11
CA GLU A 23 -15.78 6.13 -21.80
C GLU A 23 -15.10 5.18 -20.82
N TYR A 24 -15.20 3.87 -21.07
CA TYR A 24 -14.75 2.83 -20.16
C TYR A 24 -13.57 2.05 -20.75
N GLU A 25 -12.68 1.61 -19.88
CA GLU A 25 -11.64 0.63 -20.19
C GLU A 25 -12.08 -0.69 -19.56
N THR A 26 -12.27 -1.71 -20.39
CA THR A 26 -12.77 -3.01 -19.97
C THR A 26 -11.65 -4.04 -20.02
N SER A 27 -11.47 -4.75 -18.92
CA SER A 27 -10.55 -5.89 -18.79
C SER A 27 -11.34 -7.12 -18.37
N TRP A 28 -10.90 -8.30 -18.77
CA TRP A 28 -11.58 -9.56 -18.43
C TRP A 28 -10.84 -10.22 -17.28
N ASN A 29 -11.57 -10.65 -16.25
CA ASN A 29 -10.97 -11.43 -15.17
C ASN A 29 -10.80 -12.91 -15.59
N GLU A 30 -10.15 -13.70 -14.73
CA GLU A 30 -9.91 -15.14 -14.96
C GLU A 30 -11.20 -15.96 -15.16
N LYS A 31 -12.35 -15.43 -14.74
CA LYS A 31 -13.67 -16.05 -14.90
C LYS A 31 -14.41 -15.58 -16.16
N GLY A 32 -13.76 -14.77 -17.01
CA GLY A 32 -14.37 -14.21 -18.23
C GLY A 32 -15.44 -13.16 -17.96
N VAL A 33 -15.46 -12.54 -16.77
CA VAL A 33 -16.38 -11.45 -16.44
C VAL A 33 -15.72 -10.10 -16.75
N PRO A 34 -16.38 -9.19 -17.49
CA PRO A 34 -15.82 -7.89 -17.82
C PRO A 34 -15.82 -6.98 -16.58
N ILE A 35 -14.66 -6.39 -16.30
CA ILE A 35 -14.45 -5.36 -15.30
C ILE A 35 -14.20 -4.05 -16.05
N SER A 36 -15.22 -3.20 -16.10
CA SER A 36 -15.17 -1.89 -16.74
C SER A 36 -14.86 -0.79 -15.73
N LYS A 37 -13.82 -0.01 -15.98
CA LYS A 37 -13.48 1.18 -15.19
C LYS A 37 -13.55 2.42 -16.08
N LYS A 38 -14.11 3.52 -15.57
CA LYS A 38 -14.09 4.81 -16.28
C LYS A 38 -12.65 5.20 -16.61
N LYS A 39 -12.38 5.59 -17.86
CA LYS A 39 -11.02 5.99 -18.31
C LYS A 39 -10.47 7.16 -17.48
N SER A 40 -11.33 8.07 -17.01
CA SER A 40 -10.96 9.18 -16.11
C SER A 40 -10.38 8.67 -14.78
N GLU A 41 -11.01 7.68 -14.15
CA GLU A 41 -10.55 7.08 -12.91
C GLU A 41 -9.27 6.26 -13.11
N VAL A 42 -9.12 5.58 -14.25
CA VAL A 42 -7.86 4.91 -14.61
C VAL A 42 -6.73 5.94 -14.71
N LYS A 43 -6.94 7.06 -15.40
CA LYS A 43 -5.97 8.16 -15.51
C LYS A 43 -5.64 8.75 -14.13
N LYS A 44 -6.65 9.00 -13.29
CA LYS A 44 -6.48 9.48 -11.91
C LYS A 44 -5.65 8.51 -11.07
N GLY A 45 -5.95 7.21 -11.15
CA GLY A 45 -5.19 6.15 -10.47
C GLY A 45 -3.73 6.06 -10.95
N ARG A 46 -3.45 6.24 -12.24
CA ARG A 46 -2.08 6.32 -12.77
C ARG A 46 -1.33 7.53 -12.19
N LYS A 47 -1.95 8.70 -12.19
CA LYS A 47 -1.37 9.92 -11.60
C LYS A 47 -1.11 9.77 -10.10
N SER A 48 -2.06 9.20 -9.36
CA SER A 48 -1.95 8.95 -7.92
C SER A 48 -0.81 7.99 -7.59
N ARG A 49 -0.69 6.86 -8.32
CA ARG A 49 0.44 5.93 -8.14
C ARG A 49 1.79 6.57 -8.44
N ALA A 50 1.88 7.36 -9.50
CA ALA A 50 3.11 8.08 -9.82
C ALA A 50 3.47 9.12 -8.74
N ALA A 51 2.48 9.81 -8.17
CA ALA A 51 2.69 10.70 -7.03
C ALA A 51 3.14 9.94 -5.78
N GLY A 52 2.52 8.79 -5.49
CA GLY A 52 2.91 7.91 -4.39
C GLY A 52 4.36 7.46 -4.49
N GLY A 53 4.77 6.95 -5.66
CA GLY A 53 6.16 6.53 -5.88
C GLY A 53 7.17 7.68 -5.76
N ARG A 54 6.82 8.90 -6.21
CA ARG A 54 7.67 10.07 -5.98
C ARG A 54 7.78 10.43 -4.49
N PHE A 55 6.66 10.39 -3.77
CA PHE A 55 6.66 10.70 -2.34
C PHE A 55 7.45 9.66 -1.54
N GLU A 56 7.33 8.37 -1.87
CA GLU A 56 8.12 7.29 -1.30
C GLU A 56 9.63 7.54 -1.44
N LEU A 57 10.11 8.02 -2.60
CA LEU A 57 11.50 8.42 -2.79
C LEU A 57 11.93 9.61 -1.92
N ILE A 58 11.03 10.58 -1.71
CA ILE A 58 11.29 11.73 -0.82
C ILE A 58 11.42 11.25 0.64
N VAL A 59 10.53 10.37 1.10
CA VAL A 59 10.58 9.78 2.44
C VAL A 59 11.89 9.04 2.68
N ARG A 60 12.28 8.18 1.72
CA ARG A 60 13.57 7.47 1.78
C ARG A 60 14.73 8.45 1.96
N ARG A 61 14.81 9.47 1.10
CA ARG A 61 15.89 10.47 1.15
C ARG A 61 15.89 11.25 2.47
N ASP A 62 14.72 11.62 2.98
CA ASP A 62 14.60 12.32 4.26
C ASP A 62 15.09 11.48 5.44
N LEU A 63 14.75 10.18 5.48
CA LEU A 63 15.25 9.25 6.49
C LEU A 63 16.77 9.02 6.40
N GLU A 64 17.28 8.88 5.18
CA GLU A 64 18.73 8.74 4.92
C GLU A 64 19.49 9.99 5.38
N LEU A 65 18.98 11.20 5.11
CA LEU A 65 19.54 12.46 5.60
C LEU A 65 19.50 12.57 7.14
N LYS A 66 18.56 11.90 7.80
CA LYS A 66 18.48 11.79 9.27
C LYS A 66 19.41 10.70 9.84
N GLY A 67 20.30 10.14 9.01
CA GLY A 67 21.29 9.16 9.43
C GLY A 67 20.73 7.75 9.61
N ARG A 68 19.58 7.43 8.97
CA ARG A 68 19.02 6.08 8.98
C ARG A 68 19.41 5.31 7.72
N ILE A 69 19.73 4.04 7.88
CA ILE A 69 19.85 3.11 6.75
C ILE A 69 18.44 2.62 6.41
N VAL A 70 18.02 2.74 5.15
CA VAL A 70 16.65 2.45 4.73
C VAL A 70 16.65 1.36 3.66
N ASP A 71 15.79 0.36 3.81
CA ASP A 71 15.54 -0.64 2.77
C ASP A 71 14.03 -0.91 2.57
N LYS A 72 13.66 -1.46 1.42
CA LYS A 72 12.29 -1.93 1.19
C LYS A 72 12.03 -3.17 2.03
N TRP A 73 10.95 -3.15 2.80
CA TRP A 73 10.55 -4.35 3.52
C TRP A 73 9.88 -5.33 2.55
N SER A 74 10.38 -6.56 2.53
CA SER A 74 9.99 -7.60 1.56
C SER A 74 9.11 -8.70 2.17
N ASN A 75 8.63 -8.50 3.41
CA ASN A 75 7.72 -9.42 4.09
C ASN A 75 6.35 -8.79 4.31
N ASN A 76 5.33 -9.62 4.53
CA ASN A 76 3.99 -9.22 4.90
C ASN A 76 3.52 -10.05 6.10
N VAL A 77 2.36 -9.68 6.65
CA VAL A 77 1.69 -10.45 7.70
C VAL A 77 0.44 -11.05 7.10
N ASP A 78 0.31 -12.36 7.22
CA ASP A 78 -0.96 -13.03 7.07
C ASP A 78 -1.76 -12.86 8.37
N LEU A 79 -2.84 -12.08 8.30
CA LEU A 79 -3.66 -11.76 9.48
C LEU A 79 -4.56 -12.93 9.91
N GLU A 80 -4.76 -13.94 9.08
CA GLU A 80 -5.52 -15.14 9.43
C GLU A 80 -4.63 -16.12 10.19
N THR A 81 -3.48 -16.45 9.60
CA THR A 81 -2.53 -17.40 10.20
C THR A 81 -1.62 -16.77 11.27
N LYS A 82 -1.61 -15.44 11.37
CA LYS A 82 -0.76 -14.63 12.28
C LYS A 82 0.73 -14.92 12.10
N GLN A 83 1.17 -15.09 10.87
CA GLN A 83 2.57 -15.37 10.53
C GLN A 83 3.12 -14.36 9.53
N MET A 84 4.44 -14.18 9.59
CA MET A 84 5.16 -13.40 8.59
C MET A 84 5.37 -14.26 7.34
N ILE A 85 5.02 -13.71 6.19
CA ILE A 85 5.13 -14.36 4.88
C ILE A 85 5.94 -13.49 3.94
N ILE A 86 6.63 -14.11 2.98
CA ILE A 86 7.36 -13.38 1.94
C ILE A 86 6.36 -12.65 1.04
N ALA A 87 6.66 -11.40 0.66
CA ALA A 87 5.82 -10.66 -0.27
C ALA A 87 5.71 -11.38 -1.62
N LYS A 88 4.49 -11.47 -2.15
CA LYS A 88 4.22 -12.15 -3.42
C LYS A 88 5.04 -11.51 -4.54
N ARG A 89 5.77 -12.32 -5.30
CA ARG A 89 6.51 -11.85 -6.48
C ARG A 89 5.54 -11.32 -7.54
N LYS A 90 5.95 -10.26 -8.22
CA LYS A 90 5.20 -9.65 -9.32
C LYS A 90 5.99 -9.77 -10.62
N PHE A 91 5.33 -10.23 -11.68
CA PHE A 91 5.93 -10.30 -13.00
C PHE A 91 6.07 -8.89 -13.59
N ASN A 92 7.28 -8.55 -14.04
CA ASN A 92 7.53 -7.33 -14.81
C ASN A 92 7.49 -7.67 -16.32
N PRO A 93 6.47 -7.21 -17.07
CA PRO A 93 6.32 -7.56 -18.48
C PRO A 93 7.37 -6.93 -19.39
N PHE A 94 8.02 -5.83 -18.97
CA PHE A 94 9.01 -5.14 -19.78
C PHE A 94 10.35 -5.87 -19.78
N SER A 95 10.83 -6.27 -18.60
CA SER A 95 12.07 -7.03 -18.44
C SER A 95 11.88 -8.54 -18.43
N LYS A 96 10.62 -9.02 -18.48
CA LYS A 96 10.23 -10.44 -18.47
C LYS A 96 10.80 -11.23 -17.28
N VAL A 97 10.93 -10.59 -16.11
CA VAL A 97 11.44 -11.24 -14.89
C VAL A 97 10.45 -11.14 -13.72
N MET A 98 10.53 -12.10 -12.81
CA MET A 98 9.81 -12.07 -11.54
C MET A 98 10.54 -11.17 -10.56
N THR A 99 9.98 -10.00 -10.28
CA THR A 99 10.49 -9.07 -9.26
C THR A 99 9.87 -9.40 -7.89
N ILE A 100 10.63 -9.27 -6.81
CA ILE A 100 10.10 -9.37 -5.45
C ILE A 100 9.05 -8.26 -5.27
N GLY A 101 7.86 -8.61 -4.79
CA GLY A 101 6.83 -7.63 -4.47
C GLY A 101 7.21 -6.79 -3.27
N THR A 102 6.58 -5.63 -3.10
CA THR A 102 6.74 -4.83 -1.89
C THR A 102 5.93 -5.44 -0.75
N GLY A 103 6.56 -5.61 0.41
CA GLY A 103 5.91 -6.05 1.64
C GLY A 103 5.06 -4.96 2.28
N PHE A 104 4.75 -5.15 3.56
CA PHE A 104 4.15 -4.14 4.42
C PHE A 104 4.88 -4.18 5.77
N PRO A 105 5.37 -3.04 6.32
CA PRO A 105 5.23 -1.67 5.81
C PRO A 105 6.10 -1.40 4.56
N ASP A 106 6.06 -0.19 3.99
CA ASP A 106 6.83 0.16 2.78
C ASP A 106 8.35 0.05 2.94
N PHE A 107 8.89 0.49 4.09
CA PHE A 107 10.31 0.43 4.41
C PHE A 107 10.58 -0.12 5.80
N ILE A 108 11.81 -0.61 5.96
CA ILE A 108 12.49 -0.75 7.24
C ILE A 108 13.57 0.33 7.32
N ALA A 109 13.68 0.99 8.47
CA ALA A 109 14.73 1.97 8.73
C ALA A 109 15.49 1.61 10.01
N ILE A 110 16.81 1.57 9.92
CA ILE A 110 17.71 1.12 10.98
C ILE A 110 18.64 2.28 11.34
N GLN A 111 18.82 2.51 12.64
CA GLN A 111 19.74 3.53 13.16
C GLN A 111 20.47 2.97 14.37
N HIS A 112 21.79 3.10 14.40
CA HIS A 112 22.58 2.85 15.61
C HIS A 112 22.28 3.93 16.64
N VAL A 113 21.97 3.55 17.87
CA VAL A 113 21.61 4.50 18.93
C VAL A 113 22.79 4.71 19.87
N HIS A 114 23.22 3.65 20.54
CA HIS A 114 24.43 3.59 21.36
C HIS A 114 24.80 2.12 21.59
N ASP A 115 26.06 1.85 21.96
CA ASP A 115 26.59 0.51 22.25
C ASP A 115 26.25 -0.51 21.14
N GLU A 116 25.55 -1.60 21.47
CA GLU A 116 25.06 -2.60 20.51
C GLU A 116 23.56 -2.45 20.22
N MET A 117 22.96 -1.30 20.59
CA MET A 117 21.53 -1.05 20.44
C MET A 117 21.19 -0.36 19.12
N TYR A 118 20.24 -0.96 18.39
CA TYR A 118 19.72 -0.42 17.13
C TYR A 118 18.23 -0.08 17.24
N SER A 119 17.86 1.09 16.72
CA SER A 119 16.48 1.49 16.47
C SER A 119 16.04 0.94 15.13
N VAL A 120 15.28 -0.15 15.16
CA VAL A 120 14.66 -0.76 13.97
C VAL A 120 13.19 -0.34 13.91
N ILE A 121 12.83 0.45 12.90
CA ILE A 121 11.46 0.97 12.73
C ILE A 121 10.88 0.60 11.38
N GLY A 122 9.57 0.36 11.35
CA GLY A 122 8.81 0.23 10.11
C GLY A 122 8.30 1.59 9.63
N ILE A 123 8.29 1.85 8.33
CA ILE A 123 7.77 3.11 7.76
C ILE A 123 6.71 2.79 6.73
N GLU A 124 5.49 3.29 6.97
CA GLU A 124 4.39 3.20 6.02
C GLU A 124 4.14 4.56 5.36
N VAL A 125 4.12 4.62 4.03
CA VAL A 125 4.05 5.86 3.28
C VAL A 125 2.62 6.11 2.81
N LYS A 126 2.01 7.18 3.32
CA LYS A 126 0.66 7.61 2.90
C LYS A 126 0.66 9.11 2.66
N ILE A 127 0.42 9.55 1.43
CA ILE A 127 0.35 10.99 1.10
C ILE A 127 -0.60 11.72 2.07
N ASN A 128 -1.76 11.13 2.40
CA ASN A 128 -2.74 11.69 3.33
C ASN A 128 -2.56 11.27 4.81
N GLY A 129 -1.58 10.42 5.11
CA GLY A 129 -1.34 9.87 6.45
C GLY A 129 -2.42 8.93 6.98
N ILE A 130 -3.33 8.41 6.15
CA ILE A 130 -4.43 7.54 6.62
C ILE A 130 -4.16 6.08 6.25
N LEU A 131 -4.20 5.21 7.25
CA LEU A 131 -4.14 3.76 7.10
C LEU A 131 -5.55 3.16 6.97
N SER A 132 -5.68 2.15 6.13
CA SER A 132 -6.84 1.25 6.08
C SER A 132 -6.93 0.37 7.34
N LYS A 133 -8.08 -0.28 7.55
CA LYS A 133 -8.27 -1.18 8.71
C LYS A 133 -7.24 -2.30 8.75
N GLU A 134 -7.02 -2.96 7.60
CA GLU A 134 -6.06 -4.06 7.46
C GLU A 134 -4.62 -3.61 7.75
N GLU A 135 -4.21 -2.45 7.21
CA GLU A 135 -2.86 -1.90 7.47
C GLU A 135 -2.65 -1.61 8.96
N ARG A 136 -3.67 -1.08 9.65
CA ARG A 136 -3.58 -0.86 11.11
C ARG A 136 -3.44 -2.18 11.88
N GLU A 137 -4.19 -3.21 11.50
CA GLU A 137 -4.08 -4.53 12.10
C GLU A 137 -2.69 -5.15 11.91
N LYS A 138 -2.08 -4.97 10.74
CA LYS A 138 -0.70 -5.40 10.48
C LYS A 138 0.31 -4.62 11.31
N CYS A 139 0.19 -3.29 11.40
CA CYS A 139 1.03 -2.47 12.26
C CYS A 139 0.96 -2.94 13.73
N ALA A 140 -0.26 -3.13 14.24
CA ALA A 140 -0.47 -3.61 15.60
C ALA A 140 0.16 -4.98 15.82
N TRP A 141 0.02 -5.91 14.87
CA TRP A 141 0.66 -7.23 14.95
C TRP A 141 2.18 -7.13 15.01
N TYR A 142 2.81 -6.32 14.15
CA TYR A 142 4.27 -6.17 14.14
C TYR A 142 4.82 -5.61 15.46
N LEU A 143 4.15 -4.60 16.02
CA LEU A 143 4.54 -4.01 17.31
C LEU A 143 4.34 -5.00 18.46
N LYS A 144 3.20 -5.69 18.51
CA LYS A 144 2.91 -6.72 19.53
C LYS A 144 3.93 -7.85 19.54
N ASN A 145 4.40 -8.26 18.36
CA ASN A 145 5.42 -9.30 18.20
C ASN A 145 6.86 -8.77 18.27
N LYS A 146 7.05 -7.48 18.59
CA LYS A 146 8.36 -6.82 18.74
C LYS A 146 9.26 -6.95 17.51
N ILE A 147 8.67 -6.99 16.32
CA ILE A 147 9.41 -7.02 15.05
C ILE A 147 10.01 -5.64 14.76
N PHE A 148 9.22 -4.59 15.00
CA PHE A 148 9.68 -3.21 14.95
C PHE A 148 9.56 -2.59 16.33
N SER A 149 10.52 -1.74 16.69
CA SER A 149 10.45 -0.96 17.92
C SER A 149 9.38 0.14 17.84
N LYS A 150 9.21 0.73 16.65
CA LYS A 150 8.16 1.70 16.31
C LYS A 150 7.72 1.52 14.87
N ILE A 151 6.54 2.03 14.55
CA ILE A 151 6.08 2.18 13.18
C ILE A 151 5.70 3.63 12.96
N TRP A 152 6.31 4.27 11.97
CA TRP A 152 5.99 5.64 11.58
C TRP A 152 5.15 5.67 10.31
N ILE A 153 4.18 6.58 10.29
CA ILE A 153 3.35 6.86 9.14
C ILE A 153 3.85 8.16 8.52
N ALA A 154 4.55 8.05 7.40
CA ALA A 154 5.05 9.21 6.68
C ALA A 154 3.91 9.83 5.86
N LYS A 155 3.64 11.12 6.09
CA LYS A 155 2.62 11.90 5.38
C LYS A 155 3.20 13.14 4.72
N SER A 156 2.58 13.51 3.59
CA SER A 156 3.02 14.65 2.80
C SER A 156 2.43 15.93 3.38
N VAL A 157 3.28 16.89 3.71
CA VAL A 157 2.87 18.25 4.09
C VAL A 157 3.37 19.21 3.02
N LYS A 158 2.48 20.06 2.52
CA LYS A 158 2.86 21.08 1.54
C LYS A 158 3.18 22.37 2.27
N GLU A 159 4.36 22.91 2.00
CA GLU A 159 4.78 24.23 2.44
C GLU A 159 5.13 25.05 1.20
N GLY A 160 4.18 25.85 0.74
CA GLY A 160 4.25 26.51 -0.56
C GLY A 160 4.45 25.52 -1.70
N ASN A 161 5.55 25.68 -2.44
CA ASN A 161 5.91 24.81 -3.56
C ASN A 161 6.74 23.57 -3.15
N LYS A 162 7.11 23.45 -1.87
CA LYS A 162 7.91 22.33 -1.37
C LYS A 162 7.02 21.29 -0.71
N THR A 163 7.41 20.03 -0.87
CA THR A 163 6.79 18.91 -0.18
C THR A 163 7.73 18.44 0.92
N ASN A 164 7.27 18.55 2.16
CA ASN A 164 7.97 18.07 3.34
C ASN A 164 7.34 16.75 3.82
N VAL A 165 8.08 16.02 4.65
CA VAL A 165 7.62 14.77 5.26
C VAL A 165 7.40 14.98 6.74
N GLU A 166 6.21 14.65 7.21
CA GLU A 166 5.89 14.55 8.63
C GLU A 166 5.65 13.08 8.98
N TYR A 167 5.99 12.69 10.21
CA TYR A 167 5.88 11.33 10.69
C TYR A 167 4.97 11.28 11.91
N ASP A 168 3.89 10.50 11.81
CA ASP A 168 3.07 10.16 12.99
C ASP A 168 3.52 8.80 13.54
N ASP A 169 3.68 8.68 14.85
CA ASP A 169 3.88 7.38 15.48
C ASP A 169 2.55 6.60 15.50
N PHE A 170 2.57 5.35 15.02
CA PHE A 170 1.38 4.52 14.95
C PHE A 170 0.77 4.24 16.33
N ALA A 171 1.59 3.96 17.34
CA ALA A 171 1.12 3.63 18.68
C ALA A 171 0.51 4.87 19.35
N GLU A 172 1.13 6.04 19.18
CA GLU A 172 0.56 7.30 19.70
C GLU A 172 -0.78 7.64 19.02
N ARG A 173 -0.90 7.39 17.72
CA ARG A 173 -2.10 7.76 16.94
C ARG A 173 -3.24 6.75 17.05
N TYR A 174 -2.94 5.46 17.25
CA TYR A 174 -3.93 4.38 17.17
C TYR A 174 -3.87 3.36 18.33
N GLY A 175 -2.88 3.44 19.22
CA GLY A 175 -2.51 2.39 20.18
C GLY A 175 -3.63 1.92 21.11
N GLU A 176 -4.42 2.84 21.67
CA GLU A 176 -5.53 2.50 22.58
C GLU A 176 -6.53 1.49 21.99
N ARG A 177 -6.65 1.47 20.65
CA ARG A 177 -7.60 0.59 19.95
C ARG A 177 -7.09 -0.84 19.77
N PHE A 178 -5.78 -1.07 19.91
CA PHE A 178 -5.13 -2.35 19.61
C PHE A 178 -4.41 -2.97 20.82
N GLU A 179 -4.42 -2.31 21.98
CA GLU A 179 -3.94 -2.83 23.26
C GLU A 179 -5.00 -3.65 24.03
N ARG A 180 -6.26 -3.65 23.57
CA ARG A 180 -7.35 -4.51 24.08
C ARG A 180 -7.42 -5.84 23.32
#